data_AF-A0A7S7QG73-F1
#
_entry.id   AF-A0A7S7QG73-F1
#
_cell.length_a   1.000
_cell.length_b   1.000
_cell.length_c   1.000
_cell.angle_alpha   90.00
_cell.angle_beta   90.00
_cell.angle_gamma   90.00
#
_symmetry.space_group_name_H-M   'P 1'
#
loop_
_entity.id
_entity.type
_entity.pdbx_description
1 polymer ?
#
loop_
_entity_poly.entity_id
_entity_poly.type
_entity_poly.pdbx_seq_one_letter_code
_entity_poly.pdbx_strand_id
1 'polypeptide(L)'
;MVRIHLIVQLLASFVLALATLTPGQVQAQTEPAQPAVDNIQLKFIGRVVAATGSVTIEHPNAVVVQAGLPGKLPQAQVGDPVYLGDVVQTGADGRVGINFSDGTSFNLSSNAKMAMTEFVYDPNGKSNSTLLKLTNGTFTFVAGNIAKTGDMKIDTPVATMGIRGTTPRIEISDDGTVKFATLVEEGKSKVRKVGTRKPQQPEQNTLHKFNPNICRGC
;
A
#
# COMPACT_ATOMS: atom_id res chain seq x y z
N MET A 1 -17.01 90.33 -14.99
CA MET A 1 -16.92 91.18 -16.20
C MET A 1 -15.47 91.19 -16.65
N VAL A 2 -15.17 90.70 -17.86
CA VAL A 2 -14.08 91.13 -18.78
C VAL A 2 -12.63 90.95 -18.26
N ARG A 3 -11.92 89.88 -18.65
CA ARG A 3 -11.03 89.78 -19.84
C ARG A 3 -9.65 90.46 -19.69
N ILE A 4 -8.61 89.62 -19.77
CA ILE A 4 -7.50 89.68 -20.76
C ILE A 4 -6.32 90.67 -20.52
N HIS A 5 -5.13 90.05 -20.45
CA HIS A 5 -3.77 90.52 -20.82
C HIS A 5 -3.09 91.54 -19.87
N LEU A 6 -1.77 91.53 -19.63
CA LEU A 6 -0.70 91.58 -20.62
C LEU A 6 0.67 91.21 -19.98
N ILE A 7 1.52 90.58 -20.79
CA ILE A 7 2.89 90.10 -20.53
C ILE A 7 3.89 91.27 -20.49
N VAL A 8 4.78 91.39 -19.47
CA VAL A 8 6.04 92.18 -19.56
C VAL A 8 7.16 91.60 -18.65
N GLN A 9 8.10 90.90 -19.31
CA GLN A 9 9.57 90.97 -19.25
C GLN A 9 10.44 90.68 -18.00
N LEU A 10 11.40 89.78 -18.29
CA LEU A 10 12.84 89.75 -17.97
C LEU A 10 13.28 89.78 -16.49
N LEU A 11 14.05 88.76 -16.07
CA LEU A 11 15.51 88.84 -16.08
C LEU A 11 16.15 87.47 -15.79
N ALA A 12 17.31 87.30 -16.40
CA ALA A 12 18.08 86.08 -16.52
C ALA A 12 18.67 85.57 -15.21
N SER A 13 18.73 84.25 -15.07
CA SER A 13 19.73 83.57 -14.24
C SER A 13 19.99 82.19 -14.84
N PHE A 14 21.04 82.15 -15.67
CA PHE A 14 21.61 80.95 -16.23
C PHE A 14 22.41 80.25 -15.12
N VAL A 15 21.81 79.27 -14.45
CA VAL A 15 22.52 78.38 -13.51
C VAL A 15 22.87 77.11 -14.27
N LEU A 16 24.15 76.97 -14.57
CA LEU A 16 24.74 75.78 -15.18
C LEU A 16 24.82 74.67 -14.11
N ALA A 17 23.79 73.83 -14.02
CA ALA A 17 23.83 72.62 -13.20
C ALA A 17 24.21 71.42 -14.08
N LEU A 18 25.40 70.87 -13.83
CA LEU A 18 25.87 69.62 -14.44
C LEU A 18 24.90 68.48 -14.09
N ALA A 19 24.28 67.88 -15.11
CA ALA A 19 23.55 66.63 -14.96
C ALA A 19 24.55 65.49 -14.75
N THR A 20 24.74 65.08 -13.50
CA THR A 20 25.34 63.78 -13.20
C THR A 20 24.29 62.71 -13.48
N LEU A 21 24.44 61.98 -14.60
CA LEU A 21 23.72 60.74 -14.85
C LEU A 21 24.17 59.70 -13.82
N THR A 22 23.42 59.54 -12.74
CA THR A 22 23.53 58.36 -11.89
C THR A 22 22.80 57.20 -12.57
N PRO A 23 23.45 56.07 -12.89
CA PRO A 23 22.72 54.89 -13.33
C PRO A 23 21.83 54.43 -12.16
N GLY A 24 20.52 54.49 -12.38
CA GLY A 24 19.52 53.97 -11.44
C GLY A 24 19.82 52.50 -11.16
N GLN A 25 19.99 52.17 -9.88
CA GLN A 25 20.05 50.80 -9.42
C GLN A 25 18.68 50.17 -9.70
N VAL A 26 18.61 49.32 -10.72
CA VAL A 26 17.50 48.38 -10.89
C VAL A 26 17.62 47.40 -9.73
N GLN A 27 16.89 47.68 -8.63
CA GLN A 27 16.72 46.67 -7.60
C GLN A 27 15.86 45.56 -8.20
N ALA A 28 16.51 44.55 -8.74
CA ALA A 28 15.89 43.25 -8.95
C ALA A 28 15.42 42.78 -7.58
N GLN A 29 14.11 42.88 -7.32
CA GLN A 29 13.49 42.24 -6.18
C GLN A 29 13.65 40.73 -6.40
N THR A 30 14.72 40.16 -5.85
CA THR A 30 14.76 38.72 -5.59
C THR A 30 13.80 38.48 -4.45
N GLU A 31 12.52 38.36 -4.77
CA GLU A 31 11.57 37.71 -3.89
C GLU A 31 12.09 36.27 -3.73
N PRO A 32 12.54 35.86 -2.54
CA PRO A 32 12.92 34.47 -2.36
C PRO A 32 11.69 33.65 -2.67
N ALA A 33 11.74 32.88 -3.76
CA ALA A 33 10.71 31.93 -4.11
C ALA A 33 10.52 31.03 -2.89
N GLN A 34 9.44 31.29 -2.13
CA GLN A 34 9.04 30.39 -1.07
C GLN A 34 8.77 29.06 -1.79
N PRO A 35 9.44 27.96 -1.41
CA PRO A 35 9.08 26.67 -1.95
C PRO A 35 7.61 26.50 -1.59
N ALA A 36 6.76 26.32 -2.62
CA ALA A 36 5.41 25.86 -2.43
C ALA A 36 5.54 24.50 -1.74
N VAL A 37 5.43 24.51 -0.41
CA VAL A 37 5.16 23.30 0.35
C VAL A 37 3.74 22.93 -0.03
N ASP A 38 3.63 22.18 -1.13
CA ASP A 38 2.45 21.36 -1.35
C ASP A 38 2.23 20.63 -0.02
N ASN A 39 1.03 20.78 0.51
CA ASN A 39 0.58 20.09 1.71
C ASN A 39 0.69 18.59 1.44
N ILE A 40 1.84 17.98 1.76
CA ILE A 40 1.97 16.54 1.70
C ILE A 40 1.36 15.99 2.98
N GLN A 41 0.03 15.85 2.97
CA GLN A 41 -0.70 15.25 4.07
C GLN A 41 -0.41 13.75 4.09
N LEU A 42 0.59 13.34 4.88
CA LEU A 42 0.88 11.92 5.11
C LEU A 42 -0.32 11.26 5.79
N LYS A 43 -1.00 10.37 5.06
CA LYS A 43 -2.15 9.62 5.60
C LYS A 43 -1.63 8.43 6.39
N PHE A 44 -1.69 8.52 7.73
CA PHE A 44 -1.38 7.39 8.61
C PHE A 44 -2.34 6.23 8.38
N ILE A 45 -1.83 5.02 8.23
CA ILE A 45 -2.67 3.83 8.00
C ILE A 45 -2.28 2.62 8.85
N GLY A 46 -1.17 2.65 9.58
CA GLY A 46 -0.80 1.53 10.45
C GLY A 46 0.46 1.74 11.26
N ARG A 47 0.87 0.70 11.98
CA ARG A 47 2.13 0.68 12.74
C ARG A 47 2.87 -0.63 12.55
N VAL A 48 4.19 -0.56 12.62
CA VAL A 48 5.04 -1.74 12.79
C VAL A 48 4.82 -2.31 14.19
N VAL A 49 4.50 -3.61 14.27
CA VAL A 49 4.28 -4.35 15.53
C VAL A 49 5.38 -5.38 15.80
N ALA A 50 6.15 -5.75 14.79
CA ALA A 50 7.33 -6.59 14.90
C ALA A 50 8.33 -6.22 13.80
N ALA A 51 9.61 -6.19 14.10
CA ALA A 51 10.69 -6.01 13.13
C ALA A 51 11.93 -6.77 13.60
N THR A 52 12.50 -7.59 12.71
CA THR A 52 13.74 -8.34 12.96
C THR A 52 14.58 -8.40 11.69
N GLY A 53 15.91 -8.35 11.82
CA GLY A 53 16.81 -8.34 10.65
C GLY A 53 16.74 -7.02 9.89
N SER A 54 17.09 -7.04 8.59
CA SER A 54 17.05 -5.85 7.75
C SER A 54 15.62 -5.51 7.33
N VAL A 55 15.09 -4.37 7.79
CA VAL A 55 13.77 -3.84 7.42
C VAL A 55 13.86 -2.34 7.19
N THR A 56 13.35 -1.84 6.08
CA THR A 56 13.31 -0.40 5.79
C THR A 56 11.92 0.01 5.34
N ILE A 57 11.49 1.20 5.75
CA ILE A 57 10.29 1.85 5.24
C ILE A 57 10.74 3.14 4.55
N GLU A 58 10.51 3.20 3.25
CA GLU A 58 10.68 4.42 2.47
C GLU A 58 9.36 5.19 2.50
N HIS A 59 9.46 6.50 2.74
CA HIS A 59 8.34 7.41 2.76
C HIS A 59 8.49 8.41 1.58
N PRO A 60 8.16 8.03 0.33
CA PRO A 60 8.42 8.86 -0.86
C PRO A 60 7.78 10.25 -0.78
N ASN A 61 6.66 10.34 -0.05
CA ASN A 61 5.89 11.56 0.13
C ASN A 61 6.31 12.36 1.37
N ALA A 62 7.22 11.86 2.21
CA ALA A 62 7.67 12.62 3.38
C ALA A 62 8.88 13.48 3.01
N VAL A 63 8.86 14.75 3.40
CA VAL A 63 10.10 15.54 3.50
C VAL A 63 10.86 14.99 4.70
N VAL A 64 11.70 14.00 4.47
CA VAL A 64 12.45 13.39 5.57
C VAL A 64 13.61 14.29 5.92
N VAL A 65 13.53 14.98 7.06
CA VAL A 65 14.70 15.57 7.72
C VAL A 65 15.47 14.43 8.37
N GLN A 66 16.05 13.55 7.55
CA GLN A 66 16.78 12.38 8.02
C GLN A 66 18.18 12.83 8.41
N ALA A 67 18.51 12.76 9.70
CA ALA A 67 19.89 12.81 10.20
C ALA A 67 20.66 11.51 9.90
N GLY A 68 20.43 10.93 8.72
CA GLY A 68 21.02 9.69 8.26
C GLY A 68 22.21 9.96 7.34
N LEU A 69 23.15 9.01 7.28
CA LEU A 69 24.18 9.00 6.26
C LEU A 69 23.53 8.92 4.86
N PRO A 70 24.00 9.69 3.87
CA PRO A 70 23.47 9.64 2.52
C PRO A 70 23.52 8.20 1.98
N GLY A 71 22.38 7.70 1.48
CA GLY A 71 22.28 6.38 0.86
C GLY A 71 21.90 5.21 1.79
N LYS A 72 21.68 5.43 3.09
CA LYS A 72 21.19 4.37 4.00
C LYS A 72 19.84 4.74 4.61
N LEU A 73 18.79 4.04 4.20
CA LEU A 73 17.48 4.16 4.84
C LEU A 73 17.55 3.67 6.31
N PRO A 74 16.93 4.38 7.26
CA PRO A 74 16.80 3.90 8.64
C PRO A 74 16.12 2.54 8.70
N GLN A 75 16.54 1.74 9.66
CA GLN A 75 15.87 0.47 9.93
C GLN A 75 14.54 0.74 10.62
N ALA A 76 13.50 0.03 10.19
CA ALA A 76 12.19 0.10 10.79
C ALA A 76 12.22 -0.51 12.20
N GLN A 77 11.57 0.16 13.14
CA GLN A 77 11.46 -0.24 14.53
C GLN A 77 10.00 -0.50 14.91
N VAL A 78 9.80 -1.31 15.95
CA VAL A 78 8.46 -1.51 16.51
C VAL A 78 7.91 -0.18 16.99
N GLY A 79 6.67 0.13 16.60
CA GLY A 79 6.00 1.39 16.88
C GLY A 79 6.06 2.40 15.74
N ASP A 80 6.96 2.21 14.77
CA ASP A 80 7.09 3.12 13.63
C ASP A 80 5.76 3.27 12.89
N PRO A 81 5.36 4.51 12.55
CA PRO A 81 4.16 4.75 11.79
C PRO A 81 4.33 4.29 10.34
N VAL A 82 3.25 3.81 9.76
CA VAL A 82 3.19 3.48 8.34
C VAL A 82 2.12 4.33 7.68
N TYR A 83 2.47 4.95 6.56
CA TYR A 83 1.67 5.91 5.82
C TYR A 83 1.29 5.39 4.44
N LEU A 84 0.22 5.95 3.88
CA LEU A 84 -0.14 5.70 2.49
C LEU A 84 0.98 6.20 1.56
N GLY A 85 1.33 5.38 0.57
CA GLY A 85 2.43 5.61 -0.35
C GLY A 85 3.76 5.00 0.10
N ASP A 86 3.85 4.48 1.32
CA ASP A 86 5.08 3.87 1.81
C ASP A 86 5.47 2.62 1.02
N VAL A 87 6.79 2.41 0.95
CA VAL A 87 7.39 1.19 0.39
C VAL A 87 8.16 0.48 1.50
N VAL A 88 7.69 -0.69 1.87
CA VAL A 88 8.30 -1.55 2.89
C VAL A 88 9.16 -2.59 2.20
N GLN A 89 10.42 -2.69 2.64
CA GLN A 89 11.39 -3.65 2.11
C GLN A 89 12.06 -4.43 3.25
N THR A 90 12.34 -5.69 3.00
CA THR A 90 13.05 -6.59 3.92
C THR A 90 14.23 -7.24 3.22
N GLY A 91 15.33 -7.41 3.94
CA GLY A 91 16.50 -8.16 3.46
C GLY A 91 16.32 -9.67 3.62
N ALA A 92 17.38 -10.43 3.38
CA ALA A 92 17.37 -11.89 3.45
C ALA A 92 17.08 -12.43 4.87
N ASP A 93 17.46 -11.69 5.91
CA ASP A 93 17.18 -11.99 7.32
C ASP A 93 15.97 -11.20 7.86
N GLY A 94 15.38 -10.34 7.02
CA GLY A 94 14.35 -9.38 7.39
C GLY A 94 12.98 -10.03 7.57
N ARG A 95 12.29 -9.64 8.63
CA ARG A 95 10.86 -9.89 8.83
C ARG A 95 10.21 -8.69 9.49
N VAL A 96 9.02 -8.33 9.04
CA VAL A 96 8.24 -7.23 9.62
C VAL A 96 6.76 -7.59 9.68
N GLY A 97 6.14 -7.27 10.81
CA GLY A 97 4.70 -7.34 11.02
C GLY A 97 4.14 -5.93 11.14
N ILE A 98 3.06 -5.67 10.42
CA ILE A 98 2.38 -4.37 10.38
C ILE A 98 0.90 -4.60 10.71
N ASN A 99 0.36 -3.79 11.63
CA ASN A 99 -1.08 -3.72 11.85
C ASN A 99 -1.63 -2.44 11.23
N PHE A 100 -2.58 -2.60 10.32
CA PHE A 100 -3.29 -1.49 9.69
C PHE A 100 -4.50 -1.06 10.51
N SER A 101 -4.97 0.17 10.28
CA SER A 101 -6.08 0.79 11.01
C SER A 101 -7.44 0.13 10.75
N ASP A 102 -7.56 -0.70 9.70
CA ASP A 102 -8.74 -1.52 9.43
C ASP A 102 -8.76 -2.86 10.16
N GLY A 103 -7.72 -3.13 10.96
CA GLY A 103 -7.53 -4.40 11.68
C GLY A 103 -6.85 -5.49 10.85
N THR A 104 -6.38 -5.19 9.64
CA THR A 104 -5.54 -6.13 8.87
C THR A 104 -4.17 -6.26 9.55
N SER A 105 -3.74 -7.50 9.78
CA SER A 105 -2.37 -7.82 10.22
C SER A 105 -1.61 -8.41 9.05
N PHE A 106 -0.53 -7.75 8.64
CA PHE A 106 0.23 -8.08 7.44
C PHE A 106 1.69 -8.35 7.80
N ASN A 107 2.21 -9.50 7.37
CA ASN A 107 3.57 -9.93 7.65
C ASN A 107 4.35 -10.11 6.35
N LEU A 108 5.53 -9.49 6.31
CA LEU A 108 6.53 -9.65 5.26
C LEU A 108 7.68 -10.47 5.82
N SER A 109 8.11 -11.48 5.06
CA SER A 109 9.28 -12.29 5.37
C SER A 109 10.48 -11.89 4.50
N SER A 110 11.53 -12.71 4.48
CA SER A 110 12.78 -12.44 3.76
C SER A 110 12.58 -12.01 2.31
N ASN A 111 13.40 -11.06 1.87
CA ASN A 111 13.46 -10.55 0.50
C ASN A 111 12.09 -10.11 -0.02
N ALA A 112 11.29 -9.46 0.82
CA ALA A 112 9.97 -8.97 0.47
C ALA A 112 9.95 -7.47 0.21
N LYS A 113 9.18 -7.08 -0.81
CA LYS A 113 8.87 -5.68 -1.15
C LYS A 113 7.38 -5.47 -1.36
N MET A 114 6.81 -4.55 -0.58
CA MET A 114 5.42 -4.12 -0.65
C MET A 114 5.33 -2.61 -0.81
N ALA A 115 4.44 -2.15 -1.68
CA ALA A 115 4.06 -0.75 -1.79
C ALA A 115 2.57 -0.57 -1.43
N MET A 116 2.27 0.50 -0.69
CA MET A 116 0.95 0.80 -0.16
C MET A 116 0.29 1.87 -1.04
N THR A 117 -0.40 1.43 -2.08
CA THR A 117 -0.87 2.33 -3.16
C THR A 117 -2.23 2.96 -2.86
N GLU A 118 -3.13 2.20 -2.23
CA GLU A 118 -4.46 2.69 -1.87
C GLU A 118 -4.89 2.16 -0.51
N PHE A 119 -5.47 3.04 0.30
CA PHE A 119 -6.06 2.67 1.58
C PHE A 119 -7.16 3.68 1.94
N VAL A 120 -8.41 3.29 1.72
CA VAL A 120 -9.62 4.04 2.10
C VAL A 120 -10.38 3.19 3.09
N TYR A 121 -10.45 3.67 4.33
CA TYR A 121 -11.15 2.98 5.40
C TYR A 121 -11.92 3.98 6.24
N ASP A 122 -13.22 3.77 6.29
CA ASP A 122 -14.15 4.34 7.25
C ASP A 122 -14.89 3.17 7.93
N PRO A 123 -14.78 2.99 9.26
CA PRO A 123 -15.51 1.96 9.99
C PRO A 123 -17.02 1.99 9.78
N ASN A 124 -17.60 3.15 9.47
CA ASN A 124 -19.03 3.34 9.23
C ASN A 124 -19.36 3.51 7.73
N GLY A 125 -18.33 3.56 6.89
CA GLY A 125 -18.45 3.74 5.46
C GLY A 125 -18.78 2.43 4.72
N LYS A 126 -19.29 2.58 3.49
CA LYS A 126 -19.63 1.45 2.60
C LYS A 126 -18.67 1.31 1.40
N SER A 127 -17.78 2.29 1.22
CA SER A 127 -16.87 2.37 0.07
C SER A 127 -15.42 2.22 0.55
N ASN A 128 -15.17 1.15 1.29
CA ASN A 128 -13.83 0.82 1.77
C ASN A 128 -13.03 0.16 0.63
N SER A 129 -11.75 0.49 0.51
CA SER A 129 -10.89 -0.08 -0.52
C SER A 129 -9.42 -0.07 -0.11
N THR A 130 -8.69 -1.08 -0.58
CA THR A 130 -7.23 -1.17 -0.40
C THR A 130 -6.60 -1.78 -1.63
N LEU A 131 -5.43 -1.25 -2.01
CA LEU A 131 -4.55 -1.83 -3.00
C LEU A 131 -3.14 -1.91 -2.43
N LEU A 132 -2.67 -3.15 -2.22
CA LEU A 132 -1.29 -3.43 -1.86
C LEU A 132 -0.59 -4.06 -3.06
N LYS A 133 0.58 -3.52 -3.42
CA LYS A 133 1.40 -4.07 -4.50
C LYS A 133 2.56 -4.85 -3.93
N LEU A 134 2.66 -6.12 -4.28
CA LEU A 134 3.70 -7.05 -3.84
C LEU A 134 4.60 -7.37 -5.02
N THR A 135 5.91 -7.17 -4.86
CA THR A 135 6.86 -7.32 -6.00
C THR A 135 7.63 -8.64 -5.93
N ASN A 136 8.11 -9.02 -4.76
CA ASN A 136 8.92 -10.21 -4.51
C ASN A 136 8.82 -10.60 -3.03
N GLY A 137 9.17 -11.84 -2.70
CA GLY A 137 9.26 -12.34 -1.33
C GLY A 137 8.00 -13.08 -0.85
N THR A 138 7.93 -13.31 0.46
CA THR A 138 6.82 -14.06 1.08
C THR A 138 5.99 -13.17 1.98
N PHE A 139 4.67 -13.29 1.84
CA PHE A 139 3.68 -12.48 2.53
C PHE A 139 2.62 -13.37 3.17
N THR A 140 2.18 -13.01 4.37
CA THR A 140 1.00 -13.62 5.00
C THR A 140 0.18 -12.51 5.64
N PHE A 141 -1.14 -12.59 5.57
CA PHE A 141 -1.96 -11.60 6.27
C PHE A 141 -3.32 -12.14 6.66
N VAL A 142 -3.83 -11.61 7.76
CA VAL A 142 -5.20 -11.80 8.22
C VAL A 142 -5.98 -10.55 7.82
N ALA A 143 -6.95 -10.71 6.93
CA ALA A 143 -7.70 -9.60 6.37
C ALA A 143 -8.65 -8.95 7.40
N GLY A 144 -8.59 -7.62 7.49
CA GLY A 144 -9.40 -6.79 8.37
C GLY A 144 -10.78 -6.46 7.82
N ASN A 145 -11.27 -5.29 8.20
CA ASN A 145 -12.64 -4.87 7.90
C ASN A 145 -12.83 -4.46 6.42
N ILE A 146 -11.79 -3.96 5.73
CA ILE A 146 -11.92 -3.59 4.31
C ILE A 146 -12.31 -4.81 3.48
N ALA A 147 -11.68 -5.98 3.71
CA ALA A 147 -12.00 -7.21 2.99
C ALA A 147 -13.43 -7.76 3.23
N LYS A 148 -14.12 -7.26 4.26
CA LYS A 148 -15.52 -7.63 4.59
C LYS A 148 -16.53 -6.62 4.08
N THR A 149 -16.14 -5.35 4.03
CA THR A 149 -17.05 -4.21 3.78
C THR A 149 -16.84 -3.54 2.43
N GLY A 150 -15.77 -3.90 1.72
CA GLY A 150 -15.39 -3.24 0.48
C GLY A 150 -14.44 -4.08 -0.38
N ASP A 151 -13.51 -3.40 -1.04
CA ASP A 151 -12.67 -3.98 -2.08
C ASP A 151 -11.19 -3.99 -1.67
N MET A 152 -10.74 -5.12 -1.11
CA MET A 152 -9.32 -5.34 -0.83
C MET A 152 -8.68 -6.08 -2.01
N LYS A 153 -7.62 -5.48 -2.57
CA LYS A 153 -6.87 -6.01 -3.70
C LYS A 153 -5.40 -6.15 -3.39
N ILE A 154 -4.82 -7.23 -3.88
CA ILE A 154 -3.38 -7.49 -3.88
C ILE A 154 -2.91 -7.55 -5.33
N ASP A 155 -2.05 -6.61 -5.72
CA ASP A 155 -1.42 -6.58 -7.02
C ASP A 155 -0.08 -7.31 -6.97
N THR A 156 0.15 -8.20 -7.94
CA THR A 156 1.39 -8.98 -8.07
C THR A 156 1.85 -8.94 -9.53
N PRO A 157 3.11 -9.34 -9.85
CA PRO A 157 3.63 -9.21 -11.22
C PRO A 157 2.81 -9.94 -12.30
N VAL A 158 2.04 -10.97 -11.93
CA VAL A 158 1.28 -11.80 -12.89
C VAL A 158 -0.22 -11.56 -12.85
N ALA A 159 -0.77 -11.05 -11.75
CA ALA A 159 -2.21 -10.84 -11.57
C ALA A 159 -2.54 -9.96 -10.37
N THR A 160 -3.72 -9.33 -10.41
CA THR A 160 -4.35 -8.69 -9.26
C THR A 160 -5.42 -9.61 -8.67
N MET A 161 -5.39 -9.81 -7.35
CA MET A 161 -6.32 -10.68 -6.62
C MET A 161 -7.22 -9.87 -5.70
N GLY A 162 -8.53 -10.13 -5.74
CA GLY A 162 -9.49 -9.62 -4.77
C GLY A 162 -9.56 -10.52 -3.53
N ILE A 163 -9.57 -9.94 -2.34
CA ILE A 163 -9.57 -10.66 -1.07
C ILE A 163 -10.89 -10.46 -0.35
N ARG A 164 -11.57 -11.57 -0.05
CA ARG A 164 -12.86 -11.58 0.66
C ARG A 164 -12.84 -12.61 1.78
N GLY A 165 -12.57 -12.16 3.01
CA GLY A 165 -12.66 -13.00 4.21
C GLY A 165 -11.68 -14.17 4.30
N THR A 166 -10.57 -14.15 3.57
CA THR A 166 -9.53 -15.19 3.60
C THR A 166 -8.24 -14.69 4.27
N THR A 167 -7.37 -15.62 4.66
CA THR A 167 -6.03 -15.36 5.18
C THR A 167 -5.03 -16.02 4.23
N PRO A 168 -4.55 -15.34 3.19
CA PRO A 168 -3.67 -15.98 2.22
C PRO A 168 -2.21 -15.92 2.65
N ARG A 169 -1.45 -16.88 2.14
CA ARG A 169 0.00 -16.87 2.01
C ARG A 169 0.34 -16.70 0.54
N ILE A 170 1.20 -15.73 0.25
CA ILE A 170 1.62 -15.37 -1.10
C ILE A 170 3.13 -15.47 -1.15
N GLU A 171 3.66 -16.25 -2.08
CA GLU A 171 5.10 -16.29 -2.39
C GLU A 171 5.30 -15.77 -3.80
N ILE A 172 6.22 -14.83 -3.97
CA ILE A 172 6.61 -14.29 -5.26
C ILE A 172 8.11 -14.53 -5.41
N SER A 173 8.47 -15.39 -6.36
CA SER A 173 9.86 -15.74 -6.68
C SER A 173 10.47 -14.68 -7.60
N ASP A 174 11.80 -14.64 -7.69
CA ASP A 174 12.53 -13.64 -8.49
C ASP A 174 12.26 -13.76 -10.00
N ASP A 175 11.82 -14.93 -10.47
CA ASP A 175 11.39 -15.18 -11.84
C ASP A 175 9.95 -14.67 -12.13
N GLY A 176 9.30 -14.06 -11.14
CA GLY A 176 7.92 -13.57 -11.22
C GLY A 176 6.87 -14.64 -10.94
N THR A 177 7.25 -15.89 -10.65
CA THR A 177 6.30 -16.95 -10.29
C THR A 177 5.60 -16.61 -8.99
N VAL A 178 4.26 -16.59 -9.02
CA VAL A 178 3.42 -16.33 -7.85
C VAL A 178 2.72 -17.61 -7.40
N LYS A 179 2.91 -17.98 -6.12
CA LYS A 179 2.15 -19.05 -5.46
C LYS A 179 1.21 -18.44 -4.44
N PHE A 180 -0.05 -18.87 -4.48
CA PHE A 180 -1.10 -18.43 -3.58
C PHE A 180 -1.69 -19.64 -2.85
N ALA A 181 -1.77 -19.56 -1.53
CA ALA A 181 -2.40 -20.58 -0.69
C ALA A 181 -3.28 -19.91 0.37
N THR A 182 -4.50 -20.42 0.59
CA THR A 182 -5.31 -19.98 1.73
C THR A 182 -4.90 -20.72 2.98
N LEU A 183 -4.49 -19.98 4.01
CA LEU A 183 -4.26 -20.55 5.34
C LEU A 183 -5.62 -20.83 5.98
N VAL A 184 -5.81 -22.07 6.42
CA VAL A 184 -6.94 -22.45 7.25
C VAL A 184 -6.55 -22.17 8.69
N GLU A 185 -7.27 -21.28 9.38
CA GLU A 185 -7.12 -21.17 10.82
C GLU A 185 -7.59 -22.48 11.46
N GLU A 186 -6.68 -23.25 12.04
CA GLU A 186 -6.93 -24.56 12.67
C GLU A 186 -7.93 -24.51 13.85
N GLY A 187 -8.46 -23.33 14.22
CA GLY A 187 -9.47 -23.16 15.27
C GLY A 187 -10.90 -22.84 14.80
N LYS A 188 -11.14 -22.60 13.50
CA LYS A 188 -12.46 -22.19 12.97
C LYS A 188 -13.06 -23.17 11.97
N SER A 189 -12.47 -24.34 11.80
CA SER A 189 -13.13 -25.43 11.09
C SER A 189 -14.35 -25.85 11.88
N LYS A 190 -15.54 -25.33 11.52
CA LYS A 190 -16.77 -26.04 11.81
C LYS A 190 -16.63 -27.38 11.12
N VAL A 191 -16.25 -28.39 11.88
CA VAL A 191 -16.28 -29.79 11.47
C VAL A 191 -17.73 -30.05 11.07
N ARG A 192 -18.04 -29.91 9.77
CA ARG A 192 -19.20 -30.58 9.21
C ARG A 192 -18.91 -32.05 9.44
N LYS A 193 -19.61 -32.67 10.39
CA LYS A 193 -19.68 -34.12 10.50
C LYS A 193 -20.08 -34.61 9.10
N VAL A 194 -19.12 -35.14 8.36
CA VAL A 194 -19.39 -35.95 7.18
C VAL A 194 -20.19 -37.12 7.73
N GLY A 195 -21.50 -37.11 7.48
CA GLY A 195 -22.36 -38.24 7.82
C GLY A 195 -21.72 -39.49 7.24
N THR A 196 -21.50 -40.46 8.12
CA THR A 196 -20.91 -41.75 7.82
C THR A 196 -21.64 -42.34 6.61
N ARG A 197 -21.01 -42.29 5.42
CA ARG A 197 -21.48 -43.10 4.30
C ARG A 197 -21.22 -44.55 4.69
N LYS A 198 -22.30 -45.26 4.98
CA LYS A 198 -22.33 -46.72 5.13
C LYS A 198 -21.63 -47.32 3.89
N PRO A 199 -20.67 -48.24 4.04
CA PRO A 199 -20.03 -48.89 2.90
C PRO A 199 -21.10 -49.52 2.00
N GLN A 200 -21.10 -49.11 0.73
CA GLN A 200 -21.94 -49.71 -0.29
C GLN A 200 -21.36 -51.10 -0.60
N GLN A 201 -22.13 -52.12 -0.22
CA GLN A 201 -21.84 -53.53 -0.46
C GLN A 201 -21.89 -53.79 -1.97
N PRO A 202 -20.91 -54.53 -2.55
CA PRO A 202 -20.88 -54.80 -3.97
C PRO A 202 -22.08 -55.67 -4.38
N GLU A 203 -22.71 -55.26 -5.47
CA GLU A 203 -23.85 -55.87 -6.15
C GLU A 203 -23.49 -57.29 -6.62
N GLN A 204 -23.96 -58.31 -5.91
CA GLN A 204 -23.95 -59.69 -6.38
C GLN A 204 -25.11 -59.89 -7.35
N ASN A 205 -24.82 -59.78 -8.65
CA ASN A 205 -25.70 -60.21 -9.72
C ASN A 205 -25.84 -61.75 -9.69
N THR A 206 -26.92 -62.24 -9.10
CA THR A 206 -27.31 -63.65 -9.13
C THR A 206 -28.15 -63.94 -10.37
N LEU A 207 -27.60 -64.67 -11.36
CA LEU A 207 -28.37 -65.70 -12.05
C LEU A 207 -27.46 -66.61 -12.90
N HIS A 208 -27.05 -67.76 -12.36
CA HIS A 208 -27.10 -69.01 -13.12
C HIS A 208 -27.27 -70.19 -12.15
N LYS A 209 -28.36 -70.91 -12.41
CA LYS A 209 -29.02 -71.89 -11.57
C LYS A 209 -28.49 -73.27 -11.93
N PHE A 210 -27.85 -73.96 -10.99
CA PHE A 210 -27.61 -75.40 -11.07
C PHE A 210 -28.12 -76.04 -9.78
N ASN A 211 -29.12 -76.90 -9.90
CA ASN A 211 -29.77 -77.60 -8.79
C ASN A 211 -29.47 -79.10 -8.91
N PRO A 212 -28.52 -79.67 -8.14
CA PRO A 212 -28.21 -81.09 -8.18
C PRO A 212 -29.04 -81.83 -7.13
N ASN A 213 -30.26 -82.24 -7.51
CA ASN A 213 -31.06 -83.22 -6.76
C ASN A 213 -31.90 -84.06 -7.72
N ILE A 214 -31.22 -84.74 -8.65
CA ILE A 214 -31.81 -85.84 -9.42
C ILE A 214 -30.88 -87.05 -9.27
N CYS A 215 -31.01 -87.73 -8.14
CA CYS A 215 -30.71 -89.15 -8.02
C CYS A 215 -32.05 -89.88 -7.94
N ARG A 216 -32.45 -90.56 -9.02
CA ARG A 216 -33.33 -91.72 -8.98
C ARG A 216 -32.84 -92.69 -10.05
N GLY A 217 -32.37 -93.86 -9.62
CA GLY A 217 -32.01 -94.95 -10.51
C GLY A 217 -33.24 -95.60 -11.13
N CYS A 218 -33.08 -96.00 -12.39
CA CYS A 218 -33.55 -97.20 -13.09
C CYS A 218 -32.81 -97.22 -14.42
#